data_AF-A0A8C7YY93-F1
#
_entry.id   AF-A0A8C7YY93-F1
#
_cell.length_a   1.000
_cell.length_b   1.000
_cell.length_c   1.000
_cell.angle_alpha   90.00
_cell.angle_beta   90.00
_cell.angle_gamma   90.00
#
_symmetry.space_group_name_H-M   'P 1'
#
loop_
_entity.id
_entity.type
_entity.pdbx_description
1 polymer ?
#
loop_
_entity_poly.entity_id
_entity_poly.type
_entity_poly.pdbx_seq_one_letter_code
_entity_poly.pdbx_strand_id
1 'polypeptide(L)'
;MEPVIKINPGASKWDIRQKVWDYIEEKNLANFPRPVHNRIPNFKGAFASCAKVTALAVFSQSAEVKVDPDKTLEGARLAVLQAHKTLLVPTPRLRTGLFNRITPPQGASKEQLRICSSSQGVKDFSVPVGLDAKVKVDLVVVGSVAVSEKGCRIGKGEGFADMEYAMMVSMGAVNENTVVVTVVHDCQVVDIPEELMASHDLTVDFILTPTRVIETHCKLPKPQGIIWNKLDDEKLEKIPILKKLRALEEQAGKDVTMGPTSPGVETDRPKQQPKRRPRQNPPQDAEGDDRPERRVEPEQKARQQTARVRKESRGEGRGEKEKEAGNVPKGKTTMIVKEHGPQEGEAANESKFPPSVTTVYLGGIPAGLRVSELKTALREKKAAPLRLTWQGAQHRAFLDYIDPQAADQALEALQGLSLNGHNLQAEMAKSQRGGRRSGQPSKRQRPPIVSKSKIPPETKSGTEVPE
;
A
#
# COMPACT_ATOMS: atom_id res chain seq x y z
N MET A 1 7.87 23.84 -11.57
CA MET A 1 8.74 23.94 -10.37
C MET A 1 10.00 23.18 -10.72
N GLU A 2 11.20 23.72 -10.48
CA GLU A 2 12.43 23.01 -10.88
C GLU A 2 12.52 21.62 -10.21
N PRO A 3 12.95 20.57 -10.95
CA PRO A 3 13.25 19.29 -10.37
C PRO A 3 14.34 19.36 -9.30
N VAL A 4 14.05 18.78 -8.13
CA VAL A 4 15.00 18.74 -7.00
C VAL A 4 16.15 17.76 -7.28
N ILE A 5 15.94 16.78 -8.16
CA ILE A 5 16.97 15.85 -8.63
C ILE A 5 17.37 16.28 -10.05
N LYS A 6 18.58 16.83 -10.20
CA LYS A 6 19.12 17.21 -11.51
C LYS A 6 19.73 16.00 -12.22
N ILE A 7 19.29 15.77 -13.45
CA ILE A 7 19.82 14.72 -14.33
C ILE A 7 21.01 15.30 -15.11
N ASN A 8 22.07 14.50 -15.29
CA ASN A 8 23.26 14.97 -16.00
C ASN A 8 23.10 14.69 -17.50
N PRO A 9 23.68 15.50 -18.41
CA PRO A 9 23.81 15.13 -19.81
C PRO A 9 24.46 13.74 -19.95
N GLY A 10 23.95 12.92 -20.87
CA GLY A 10 24.42 11.55 -21.09
C GLY A 10 24.04 10.52 -20.01
N ALA A 11 23.24 10.87 -19.00
CA ALA A 11 22.79 9.92 -17.99
C ALA A 11 21.87 8.84 -18.60
N SER A 12 22.12 7.57 -18.28
CA SER A 12 21.27 6.46 -18.70
C SER A 12 19.98 6.38 -17.87
N LYS A 13 19.01 5.58 -18.35
CA LYS A 13 17.85 5.19 -17.53
C LYS A 13 18.24 4.53 -16.21
N TRP A 14 19.41 3.90 -16.12
CA TRP A 14 19.88 3.28 -14.86
C TRP A 14 20.39 4.32 -13.87
N ASP A 15 21.15 5.31 -14.34
CA ASP A 15 21.65 6.41 -13.49
C ASP A 15 20.51 7.23 -12.90
N ILE A 16 19.46 7.50 -13.70
CA ILE A 16 18.24 8.16 -13.23
C ILE A 16 17.56 7.33 -12.12
N ARG A 17 17.47 6.00 -12.27
CA ARG A 17 16.89 5.13 -11.23
C ARG A 17 17.71 5.16 -9.94
N GLN A 18 19.04 5.05 -10.02
CA GLN A 18 19.91 5.13 -8.84
C GLN A 18 19.73 6.46 -8.12
N LYS A 19 19.91 7.60 -8.83
CA LYS A 19 19.72 8.94 -8.27
C LYS A 19 18.38 9.11 -7.54
N VAL A 20 17.28 8.61 -8.12
CA VAL A 20 15.94 8.71 -7.52
C VAL A 20 15.77 7.78 -6.31
N TRP A 21 16.26 6.54 -6.39
CA TRP A 21 16.20 5.60 -5.27
C TRP A 21 17.04 6.08 -4.08
N ASP A 22 18.27 6.53 -4.34
CA ASP A 22 19.18 7.06 -3.32
C ASP A 22 18.56 8.29 -2.64
N TYR A 23 18.09 9.27 -3.41
CA TYR A 23 17.44 10.47 -2.87
C TYR A 23 16.23 10.13 -1.96
N ILE A 24 15.39 9.17 -2.36
CA ILE A 24 14.22 8.76 -1.58
C ILE A 24 14.61 8.06 -0.27
N GLU A 25 15.67 7.26 -0.27
CA GLU A 25 16.20 6.62 0.94
C GLU A 25 16.86 7.64 1.88
N GLU A 26 17.74 8.50 1.34
CA GLU A 26 18.48 9.54 2.06
C GLU A 26 17.56 10.57 2.72
N LYS A 27 16.59 11.10 1.97
CA LYS A 27 15.59 12.04 2.51
C LYS A 27 14.52 11.36 3.37
N ASN A 28 14.64 10.04 3.60
CA ASN A 28 13.72 9.24 4.38
C ASN A 28 12.26 9.40 3.89
N LEU A 29 12.05 9.50 2.58
CA LEU A 29 10.75 9.68 1.95
C LEU A 29 10.03 8.33 1.75
N ALA A 30 10.78 7.22 1.76
CA ALA A 30 10.24 5.88 1.59
C ALA A 30 9.34 5.41 2.74
N ASN A 31 8.22 4.79 2.36
CA ASN A 31 7.42 3.87 3.17
C ASN A 31 7.87 2.42 2.91
N PHE A 32 7.47 1.47 3.77
CA PHE A 32 7.70 0.04 3.51
C PHE A 32 7.01 -0.41 2.20
N PRO A 33 7.64 -1.22 1.32
CA PRO A 33 8.93 -1.91 1.51
C PRO A 33 10.15 -1.02 1.25
N ARG A 34 11.19 -1.21 2.08
CA ARG A 34 12.53 -0.62 1.92
C ARG A 34 13.60 -1.73 1.81
N PRO A 35 14.76 -1.48 1.16
CA PRO A 35 15.04 -0.29 0.36
C PRO A 35 14.19 -0.25 -0.92
N VAL A 36 14.02 0.94 -1.49
CA VAL A 36 13.27 1.15 -2.76
C VAL A 36 14.04 0.73 -4.00
N HIS A 37 15.36 0.49 -3.92
CA HIS A 37 16.17 0.00 -5.04
C HIS A 37 15.59 -1.26 -5.68
N ASN A 38 15.55 -1.28 -7.03
CA ASN A 38 14.90 -2.30 -7.85
C ASN A 38 13.36 -2.40 -7.65
N ARG A 39 12.71 -1.38 -7.09
CA ARG A 39 11.25 -1.30 -6.89
C ARG A 39 10.68 0.00 -7.45
N ILE A 40 9.37 0.03 -7.65
CA ILE A 40 8.64 1.30 -7.69
C ILE A 40 8.63 1.87 -6.25
N PRO A 41 9.10 3.11 -6.01
CA PRO A 41 9.16 3.66 -4.66
C PRO A 41 7.77 3.80 -4.03
N ASN A 42 7.58 3.21 -2.85
CA ASN A 42 6.43 3.57 -2.00
C ASN A 42 6.86 4.73 -1.11
N PHE A 43 6.12 5.84 -1.12
CA PHE A 43 6.55 7.10 -0.51
C PHE A 43 5.52 7.65 0.49
N LYS A 44 5.98 8.51 1.40
CA LYS A 44 5.14 9.25 2.35
C LYS A 44 4.15 10.13 1.59
N GLY A 45 2.85 9.87 1.76
CA GLY A 45 1.78 10.55 1.00
C GLY A 45 1.26 9.79 -0.23
N ALA A 46 1.82 8.63 -0.59
CA ALA A 46 1.39 7.85 -1.75
C ALA A 46 -0.12 7.52 -1.76
N PHE A 47 -0.69 7.18 -0.60
CA PHE A 47 -2.12 6.85 -0.48
C PHE A 47 -3.04 8.06 -0.76
N ALA A 48 -2.67 9.25 -0.29
CA ALA A 48 -3.41 10.48 -0.57
C ALA A 48 -3.22 10.93 -2.03
N SER A 49 -2.01 10.73 -2.58
CA SER A 49 -1.71 11.00 -3.99
C SER A 49 -2.51 10.10 -4.92
N CYS A 50 -2.65 8.80 -4.58
CA CYS A 50 -3.52 7.87 -5.28
C CYS A 50 -4.98 8.31 -5.30
N ALA A 51 -5.50 8.83 -4.19
CA ALA A 51 -6.90 9.25 -4.09
C ALA A 51 -7.25 10.37 -5.10
N LYS A 52 -6.27 11.15 -5.57
CA LYS A 52 -6.47 12.16 -6.62
C LYS A 52 -6.96 11.58 -7.95
N VAL A 53 -6.79 10.27 -8.20
CA VAL A 53 -7.33 9.61 -9.41
C VAL A 53 -8.84 9.77 -9.52
N THR A 54 -9.56 9.88 -8.39
CA THR A 54 -11.03 10.03 -8.39
C THR A 54 -11.52 11.39 -8.86
N ALA A 55 -10.62 12.38 -8.98
CA ALA A 55 -10.93 13.72 -9.50
C ALA A 55 -10.75 13.83 -11.03
N LEU A 56 -10.22 12.78 -11.70
CA LEU A 56 -10.05 12.78 -13.15
C LEU A 56 -11.36 12.40 -13.84
N ALA A 57 -11.78 13.15 -14.87
CA ALA A 57 -13.02 12.91 -15.60
C ALA A 57 -13.10 11.47 -16.18
N VAL A 58 -11.98 10.97 -16.70
CA VAL A 58 -11.87 9.58 -17.19
C VAL A 58 -12.19 8.56 -16.09
N PHE A 59 -11.75 8.76 -14.84
CA PHE A 59 -12.05 7.83 -13.75
C PHE A 59 -13.55 7.75 -13.47
N SER A 60 -14.26 8.88 -13.51
CA SER A 60 -15.72 8.90 -13.38
C SER A 60 -16.40 8.07 -14.48
N GLN A 61 -15.91 8.20 -15.71
CA GLN A 61 -16.47 7.55 -16.92
C GLN A 61 -16.11 6.06 -17.05
N SER A 62 -14.91 5.62 -16.64
CA SER A 62 -14.48 4.21 -16.77
C SER A 62 -15.24 3.28 -15.82
N ALA A 63 -15.90 2.25 -16.33
CA ALA A 63 -16.48 1.18 -15.51
C ALA A 63 -15.41 0.21 -14.97
N GLU A 64 -14.35 -0.01 -15.74
CA GLU A 64 -13.21 -0.86 -15.39
C GLU A 64 -11.91 -0.06 -15.38
N VAL A 65 -11.05 -0.30 -14.40
CA VAL A 65 -9.76 0.41 -14.26
C VAL A 65 -8.66 -0.61 -13.99
N LYS A 66 -7.58 -0.54 -14.79
CA LYS A 66 -6.38 -1.35 -14.57
C LYS A 66 -5.42 -0.62 -13.65
N VAL A 67 -4.89 -1.29 -12.63
CA VAL A 67 -3.92 -0.72 -11.69
C VAL A 67 -2.81 -1.73 -11.40
N ASP A 68 -1.55 -1.29 -11.53
CA ASP A 68 -0.38 -2.11 -11.23
C ASP A 68 -0.38 -2.69 -9.80
N PRO A 69 0.28 -3.85 -9.58
CA PRO A 69 0.31 -4.53 -8.28
C PRO A 69 1.23 -3.87 -7.24
N ASP A 70 1.99 -2.84 -7.61
CA ASP A 70 2.96 -2.17 -6.73
C ASP A 70 2.34 -1.63 -5.43
N LYS A 71 3.11 -1.64 -4.34
CA LYS A 71 2.62 -1.22 -3.01
C LYS A 71 2.22 0.27 -2.98
N THR A 72 2.91 1.11 -3.75
CA THR A 72 2.61 2.54 -3.93
C THR A 72 1.18 2.78 -4.40
N LEU A 73 0.62 1.86 -5.20
CA LEU A 73 -0.67 1.98 -5.86
C LEU A 73 -1.82 1.28 -5.14
N GLU A 74 -1.59 0.80 -3.91
CA GLU A 74 -2.65 0.21 -3.08
C GLU A 74 -3.79 1.21 -2.79
N GLY A 75 -3.47 2.51 -2.65
CA GLY A 75 -4.49 3.55 -2.54
C GLY A 75 -5.34 3.70 -3.81
N ALA A 76 -4.76 3.50 -4.99
CA ALA A 76 -5.47 3.62 -6.26
C ALA A 76 -6.38 2.40 -6.48
N ARG A 77 -5.88 1.19 -6.16
CA ARG A 77 -6.70 -0.03 -6.13
C ARG A 77 -7.87 0.10 -5.17
N LEU A 78 -7.67 0.70 -4.00
CA LEU A 78 -8.78 0.96 -3.08
C LEU A 78 -9.77 2.00 -3.62
N ALA A 79 -9.29 3.07 -4.26
CA ALA A 79 -10.15 4.11 -4.82
C ALA A 79 -11.09 3.54 -5.91
N VAL A 80 -10.57 2.67 -6.79
CA VAL A 80 -11.37 1.94 -7.79
C VAL A 80 -12.48 1.11 -7.11
N LEU A 81 -12.09 0.29 -6.13
CA LEU A 81 -13.02 -0.59 -5.41
C LEU A 81 -14.06 0.18 -4.58
N GLN A 82 -13.69 1.31 -3.98
CA GLN A 82 -14.61 2.21 -3.25
C GLN A 82 -15.58 2.96 -4.16
N ALA A 83 -15.22 3.18 -5.42
CA ALA A 83 -16.12 3.71 -6.45
C ALA A 83 -17.03 2.63 -7.07
N HIS A 84 -17.01 1.41 -6.54
CA HIS A 84 -17.73 0.23 -7.07
C HIS A 84 -17.42 -0.09 -8.55
N LYS A 85 -16.20 0.22 -9.00
CA LYS A 85 -15.71 -0.08 -10.35
C LYS A 85 -14.98 -1.42 -10.38
N THR A 86 -14.95 -2.09 -11.54
CA THR A 86 -14.16 -3.31 -11.71
C THR A 86 -12.67 -2.95 -11.65
N LEU A 87 -11.93 -3.62 -10.76
CA LEU A 87 -10.50 -3.51 -10.66
C LEU A 87 -9.82 -4.64 -11.43
N LEU A 88 -8.92 -4.29 -12.35
CA LEU A 88 -8.03 -5.22 -13.04
C LEU A 88 -6.61 -5.05 -12.51
N VAL A 89 -5.99 -6.13 -12.04
CA VAL A 89 -4.60 -6.13 -11.55
C VAL A 89 -3.79 -7.14 -12.35
N PRO A 90 -2.67 -6.76 -12.97
CA PRO A 90 -1.83 -7.70 -13.73
C PRO A 90 -1.32 -8.87 -12.90
N THR A 91 -1.22 -10.04 -13.51
CA THR A 91 -0.67 -11.22 -12.82
C THR A 91 0.86 -11.13 -12.71
N PRO A 92 1.48 -11.48 -11.56
CA PRO A 92 2.93 -11.35 -11.39
C PRO A 92 3.73 -12.12 -12.44
N ARG A 93 4.54 -11.39 -13.22
CA ARG A 93 5.33 -11.91 -14.37
C ARG A 93 4.46 -12.55 -15.49
N LEU A 94 3.16 -12.26 -15.52
CA LEU A 94 2.23 -12.68 -16.58
C LEU A 94 2.27 -14.20 -16.85
N ARG A 95 2.41 -15.00 -15.78
CA ARG A 95 2.56 -16.46 -15.85
C ARG A 95 1.24 -17.22 -16.00
N THR A 96 0.14 -16.64 -15.53
CA THR A 96 -1.16 -17.33 -15.37
C THR A 96 -2.31 -16.37 -15.68
N GLY A 97 -2.57 -16.13 -16.97
CA GLY A 97 -3.55 -15.14 -17.43
C GLY A 97 -3.02 -13.70 -17.41
N LEU A 98 -3.77 -12.77 -18.03
CA LEU A 98 -3.36 -11.37 -18.15
C LEU A 98 -3.65 -10.59 -16.86
N PHE A 99 -4.88 -10.70 -16.34
CA PHE A 99 -5.32 -9.99 -15.15
C PHE A 99 -5.91 -10.91 -14.10
N ASN A 100 -5.93 -10.38 -12.88
CA ASN A 100 -6.78 -10.72 -11.77
C ASN A 100 -7.89 -9.65 -11.70
N ARG A 101 -9.15 -10.06 -11.86
CA ARG A 101 -10.33 -9.18 -11.82
C ARG A 101 -11.00 -9.22 -10.45
N ILE A 102 -11.32 -8.06 -9.90
CA ILE A 102 -12.15 -7.91 -8.70
C ILE A 102 -13.31 -6.98 -9.03
N THR A 103 -14.53 -7.50 -8.96
CA THR A 103 -15.76 -6.70 -9.01
C THR A 103 -16.33 -6.63 -7.59
N PRO A 104 -16.43 -5.45 -6.97
CA PRO A 104 -16.88 -5.33 -5.58
C PRO A 104 -18.40 -5.58 -5.47
N PRO A 105 -18.86 -6.55 -4.64
CA PRO A 105 -20.27 -6.87 -4.53
C PRO A 105 -21.03 -5.74 -3.84
N GLN A 106 -22.34 -5.70 -4.09
CA GLN A 106 -23.24 -4.72 -3.49
C GLN A 106 -23.20 -4.85 -1.95
N GLY A 107 -23.00 -3.72 -1.26
CA GLY A 107 -22.92 -3.69 0.20
C GLY A 107 -21.56 -4.06 0.81
N ALA A 108 -20.51 -4.31 0.01
CA ALA A 108 -19.15 -4.52 0.52
C ALA A 108 -18.69 -3.37 1.43
N SER A 109 -18.24 -3.70 2.64
CA SER A 109 -17.74 -2.70 3.59
C SER A 109 -16.41 -2.09 3.15
N LYS A 110 -16.13 -0.85 3.59
CA LYS A 110 -14.84 -0.17 3.36
C LYS A 110 -13.62 -0.99 3.78
N GLU A 111 -13.80 -1.89 4.76
CA GLU A 111 -12.76 -2.77 5.26
C GLU A 111 -12.49 -3.95 4.32
N GLN A 112 -13.53 -4.65 3.87
CA GLN A 112 -13.44 -5.70 2.84
C GLN A 112 -12.77 -5.17 1.55
N LEU A 113 -13.19 -4.00 1.07
CA LEU A 113 -12.58 -3.36 -0.11
C LEU A 113 -11.09 -3.04 0.10
N ARG A 114 -10.71 -2.63 1.32
CA ARG A 114 -9.31 -2.35 1.69
C ARG A 114 -8.46 -3.61 1.71
N ILE A 115 -9.01 -4.72 2.14
CA ILE A 115 -8.37 -6.03 2.05
C ILE A 115 -8.14 -6.42 0.58
N CYS A 116 -9.17 -6.36 -0.26
CA CYS A 116 -9.10 -6.67 -1.70
C CYS A 116 -8.08 -5.78 -2.45
N SER A 117 -7.86 -4.53 -2.00
CA SER A 117 -6.84 -3.65 -2.61
C SER A 117 -5.38 -4.06 -2.34
N SER A 118 -5.12 -4.93 -1.36
CA SER A 118 -3.78 -5.41 -1.02
C SER A 118 -3.31 -6.51 -1.97
N SER A 119 -2.00 -6.70 -2.15
CA SER A 119 -1.46 -7.75 -3.03
C SER A 119 -1.90 -9.17 -2.60
N GLN A 120 -2.16 -9.39 -1.31
CA GLN A 120 -2.70 -10.65 -0.79
C GLN A 120 -4.19 -10.79 -1.10
N GLY A 121 -4.98 -9.75 -0.87
CA GLY A 121 -6.41 -9.75 -1.22
C GLY A 121 -6.67 -9.88 -2.73
N VAL A 122 -5.79 -9.34 -3.58
CA VAL A 122 -5.83 -9.61 -5.03
C VAL A 122 -5.61 -11.09 -5.31
N LYS A 123 -4.66 -11.75 -4.64
CA LYS A 123 -4.43 -13.19 -4.83
C LYS A 123 -5.63 -14.03 -4.36
N ASP A 124 -6.24 -13.67 -3.25
CA ASP A 124 -7.22 -14.52 -2.57
C ASP A 124 -8.67 -14.30 -3.05
N PHE A 125 -8.98 -13.12 -3.60
CA PHE A 125 -10.37 -12.67 -3.87
C PHE A 125 -10.62 -12.19 -5.30
N SER A 126 -9.68 -12.42 -6.22
CA SER A 126 -9.86 -12.13 -7.64
C SER A 126 -10.22 -13.38 -8.45
N VAL A 127 -10.78 -13.14 -9.64
CA VAL A 127 -10.98 -14.16 -10.68
C VAL A 127 -9.94 -13.92 -11.77
N PRO A 128 -9.17 -14.94 -12.21
CA PRO A 128 -8.22 -14.78 -13.30
C PRO A 128 -8.93 -14.51 -14.64
N VAL A 129 -8.28 -13.73 -15.50
CA VAL A 129 -8.77 -13.31 -16.81
C VAL A 129 -7.80 -13.79 -17.90
N GLY A 130 -8.32 -14.58 -18.83
CA GLY A 130 -7.58 -15.11 -19.99
C GLY A 130 -7.29 -14.07 -21.07
N LEU A 131 -6.55 -14.49 -22.11
CA LEU A 131 -6.28 -13.64 -23.30
C LEU A 131 -7.49 -13.53 -24.24
N ASP A 132 -8.43 -14.45 -24.09
CA ASP A 132 -9.68 -14.60 -24.82
C ASP A 132 -10.81 -13.71 -24.28
N ALA A 133 -10.61 -13.13 -23.09
CA ALA A 133 -11.58 -12.23 -22.48
C ALA A 133 -11.61 -10.87 -23.19
N LYS A 134 -12.82 -10.46 -23.62
CA LYS A 134 -13.08 -9.12 -24.19
C LYS A 134 -13.12 -8.06 -23.09
N VAL A 135 -11.95 -7.62 -22.68
CA VAL A 135 -11.76 -6.52 -21.72
C VAL A 135 -11.56 -5.20 -22.48
N LYS A 136 -12.11 -4.09 -21.99
CA LYS A 136 -11.78 -2.74 -22.48
C LYS A 136 -11.36 -1.86 -21.31
N VAL A 137 -10.16 -1.29 -21.40
CA VAL A 137 -9.56 -0.48 -20.34
C VAL A 137 -9.37 0.95 -20.85
N ASP A 138 -10.23 1.85 -20.39
CA ASP A 138 -10.13 3.29 -20.69
C ASP A 138 -9.16 4.02 -19.74
N LEU A 139 -8.82 3.41 -18.59
CA LEU A 139 -7.92 3.97 -17.58
C LEU A 139 -6.91 2.95 -17.05
N VAL A 140 -5.62 3.26 -17.22
CA VAL A 140 -4.46 2.51 -16.73
C VAL A 140 -3.75 3.33 -15.66
N VAL A 141 -3.49 2.74 -14.49
CA VAL A 141 -2.66 3.33 -13.42
C VAL A 141 -1.36 2.53 -13.28
N VAL A 142 -0.22 3.16 -13.62
CA VAL A 142 1.10 2.52 -13.75
C VAL A 142 2.10 3.02 -12.70
N GLY A 143 2.96 2.14 -12.19
CA GLY A 143 4.03 2.45 -11.24
C GLY A 143 5.31 2.94 -11.92
N SER A 144 5.91 4.03 -11.43
CA SER A 144 7.09 4.66 -12.04
C SER A 144 8.20 4.95 -11.01
N VAL A 145 9.47 4.84 -11.43
CA VAL A 145 10.62 5.32 -10.65
C VAL A 145 10.82 6.81 -10.90
N ALA A 146 10.84 7.24 -12.15
CA ALA A 146 10.95 8.64 -12.54
C ALA A 146 9.98 8.96 -13.67
N VAL A 147 9.53 10.23 -13.74
CA VAL A 147 8.73 10.77 -14.84
C VAL A 147 9.12 12.22 -15.15
N SER A 148 8.91 12.68 -16.38
CA SER A 148 9.02 14.10 -16.73
C SER A 148 7.65 14.75 -16.89
N GLU A 149 7.56 16.08 -16.75
CA GLU A 149 6.31 16.82 -17.02
C GLU A 149 5.84 16.67 -18.48
N LYS A 150 6.73 16.23 -19.39
CA LYS A 150 6.42 15.88 -20.80
C LYS A 150 5.84 14.47 -21.00
N GLY A 151 5.67 13.68 -19.93
CA GLY A 151 5.10 12.33 -20.00
C GLY A 151 6.08 11.19 -20.28
N CYS A 152 7.40 11.48 -20.33
CA CYS A 152 8.42 10.43 -20.35
C CYS A 152 8.38 9.64 -19.03
N ARG A 153 8.61 8.33 -19.09
CA ARG A 153 8.45 7.42 -17.93
C ARG A 153 9.60 6.45 -17.83
N ILE A 154 10.14 6.27 -16.63
CA ILE A 154 11.14 5.26 -16.31
C ILE A 154 10.58 4.34 -15.21
N GLY A 155 10.24 3.10 -15.59
CA GLY A 155 9.93 2.03 -14.65
C GLY A 155 11.18 1.44 -13.98
N LYS A 156 11.01 0.44 -13.10
CA LYS A 156 12.08 -0.21 -12.32
C LYS A 156 13.21 -0.89 -13.12
N GLY A 157 13.04 -1.12 -14.42
CA GLY A 157 14.08 -1.63 -15.33
C GLY A 157 13.83 -3.00 -15.95
N GLU A 158 12.82 -3.75 -15.49
CA GLU A 158 12.51 -5.09 -16.03
C GLU A 158 11.58 -5.08 -17.27
N GLY A 159 11.06 -3.93 -17.69
CA GLY A 159 10.17 -3.79 -18.86
C GLY A 159 8.77 -4.40 -18.74
N PHE A 160 8.40 -5.00 -17.59
CA PHE A 160 7.13 -5.71 -17.44
C PHE A 160 5.88 -4.87 -17.71
N ALA A 161 5.79 -3.64 -17.18
CA ALA A 161 4.61 -2.79 -17.38
C ALA A 161 4.47 -2.31 -18.84
N ASP A 162 5.60 -2.13 -19.51
CA ASP A 162 5.70 -1.72 -20.91
C ASP A 162 5.28 -2.86 -21.84
N MET A 163 5.76 -4.08 -21.54
CA MET A 163 5.34 -5.32 -22.21
C MET A 163 3.85 -5.63 -21.99
N GLU A 164 3.36 -5.47 -20.76
CA GLU A 164 1.96 -5.69 -20.43
C GLU A 164 1.05 -4.74 -21.21
N TYR A 165 1.43 -3.46 -21.36
CA TYR A 165 0.69 -2.52 -22.22
C TYR A 165 0.69 -2.95 -23.68
N ALA A 166 1.86 -3.34 -24.21
CA ALA A 166 1.97 -3.88 -25.57
C ALA A 166 1.05 -5.11 -25.79
N MET A 167 0.96 -6.02 -24.81
CA MET A 167 0.06 -7.16 -24.85
C MET A 167 -1.42 -6.75 -24.79
N MET A 168 -1.78 -5.75 -23.98
CA MET A 168 -3.14 -5.18 -23.96
C MET A 168 -3.53 -4.60 -25.32
N VAL A 169 -2.60 -3.97 -26.06
CA VAL A 169 -2.84 -3.47 -27.42
C VAL A 169 -3.05 -4.62 -28.40
N SER A 170 -2.20 -5.65 -28.37
CA SER A 170 -2.35 -6.85 -29.21
C SER A 170 -3.69 -7.58 -28.99
N MET A 171 -4.30 -7.46 -27.81
CA MET A 171 -5.63 -7.98 -27.48
C MET A 171 -6.79 -7.01 -27.76
N GLY A 172 -6.52 -5.78 -28.21
CA GLY A 172 -7.54 -4.73 -28.40
C GLY A 172 -8.13 -4.19 -27.09
N ALA A 173 -7.51 -4.49 -25.94
CA ALA A 173 -8.01 -4.09 -24.62
C ALA A 173 -7.68 -2.65 -24.25
N VAL A 174 -6.64 -2.07 -24.87
CA VAL A 174 -6.29 -0.63 -24.79
C VAL A 174 -6.04 -0.09 -26.20
N ASN A 175 -6.15 1.22 -26.36
CA ASN A 175 -5.83 1.93 -27.60
C ASN A 175 -5.14 3.27 -27.29
N GLU A 176 -4.86 4.09 -28.29
CA GLU A 176 -4.19 5.39 -28.14
C GLU A 176 -4.92 6.36 -27.17
N ASN A 177 -6.25 6.28 -27.10
CA ASN A 177 -7.10 7.10 -26.24
C ASN A 177 -7.22 6.56 -24.81
N THR A 178 -6.70 5.37 -24.50
CA THR A 178 -6.61 4.87 -23.12
C THR A 178 -5.74 5.79 -22.29
N VAL A 179 -6.29 6.36 -21.20
CA VAL A 179 -5.56 7.29 -20.35
C VAL A 179 -4.63 6.55 -19.40
N VAL A 180 -3.37 6.97 -19.35
CA VAL A 180 -2.32 6.41 -18.51
C VAL A 180 -1.94 7.40 -17.41
N VAL A 181 -2.18 7.00 -16.17
CA VAL A 181 -1.93 7.78 -14.96
C VAL A 181 -0.80 7.14 -14.16
N THR A 182 0.08 7.94 -13.56
CA THR A 182 1.07 7.45 -12.60
C THR A 182 1.02 8.22 -11.29
N VAL A 183 1.44 7.57 -10.20
CA VAL A 183 1.44 8.15 -8.85
C VAL A 183 2.86 8.10 -8.31
N VAL A 184 3.45 9.27 -8.05
CA VAL A 184 4.87 9.42 -7.68
C VAL A 184 5.05 10.54 -6.64
N HIS A 185 6.16 10.53 -5.91
CA HIS A 185 6.54 11.66 -5.06
C HIS A 185 7.00 12.85 -5.93
N ASP A 186 6.89 14.08 -5.43
CA ASP A 186 7.30 15.28 -6.19
C ASP A 186 8.77 15.24 -6.66
N CYS A 187 9.66 14.61 -5.89
CA CYS A 187 11.08 14.44 -6.26
C CYS A 187 11.33 13.40 -7.38
N GLN A 188 10.33 12.61 -7.75
CA GLN A 188 10.40 11.66 -8.87
C GLN A 188 10.01 12.32 -10.20
N VAL A 189 9.51 13.57 -10.16
CA VAL A 189 9.30 14.41 -11.34
C VAL A 189 10.64 15.07 -11.68
N VAL A 190 11.26 14.64 -12.78
CA VAL A 190 12.61 15.02 -13.20
C VAL A 190 12.68 15.27 -14.70
N ASP A 191 13.67 16.03 -15.14
CA ASP A 191 13.93 16.25 -16.57
C ASP A 191 14.56 14.99 -17.17
N ILE A 192 13.71 14.11 -17.71
CA ILE A 192 14.13 12.92 -18.47
C ILE A 192 14.37 13.36 -19.93
N PRO A 193 15.58 13.16 -20.48
CA PRO A 193 15.84 13.40 -21.90
C PRO A 193 15.01 12.46 -22.78
N GLU A 194 14.38 13.02 -23.83
CA GLU A 194 13.44 12.29 -24.69
C GLU A 194 14.15 11.22 -25.53
N GLU A 195 15.43 11.41 -25.85
CA GLU A 195 16.28 10.46 -26.56
C GLU A 195 16.53 9.14 -25.81
N LEU A 196 16.24 9.09 -24.50
CA LEU A 196 16.23 7.84 -23.74
C LEU A 196 14.98 6.99 -24.02
N MET A 197 13.90 7.59 -24.52
CA MET A 197 12.63 6.93 -24.75
C MET A 197 12.66 6.15 -26.07
N ALA A 198 12.37 4.85 -26.00
CA ALA A 198 12.24 3.97 -27.14
C ALA A 198 10.76 3.70 -27.43
N SER A 199 10.47 3.24 -28.65
CA SER A 199 9.11 2.93 -29.14
C SER A 199 8.30 1.90 -28.33
N HIS A 200 8.91 1.25 -27.32
CA HIS A 200 8.24 0.31 -26.42
C HIS A 200 8.00 0.87 -25.01
N ASP A 201 8.59 2.00 -24.62
CA ASP A 201 8.39 2.55 -23.28
C ASP A 201 6.99 3.18 -23.16
N LEU A 202 6.24 2.82 -22.12
CA LEU A 202 4.91 3.38 -21.89
C LEU A 202 5.00 4.82 -21.37
N THR A 203 4.46 5.76 -22.13
CA THR A 203 4.29 7.18 -21.75
C THR A 203 3.11 7.38 -20.79
N VAL A 204 3.05 8.54 -20.12
CA VAL A 204 1.97 8.88 -19.16
C VAL A 204 1.29 10.20 -19.52
N ASP A 205 -0.03 10.22 -19.40
CA ASP A 205 -0.88 11.39 -19.66
C ASP A 205 -1.07 12.24 -18.38
N PHE A 206 -1.15 11.60 -17.21
CA PHE A 206 -1.26 12.28 -15.91
C PHE A 206 -0.25 11.81 -14.87
N ILE A 207 0.26 12.76 -14.08
CA ILE A 207 1.15 12.53 -12.94
C ILE A 207 0.48 13.06 -11.67
N LEU A 208 0.23 12.16 -10.71
CA LEU A 208 -0.37 12.47 -9.42
C LEU A 208 0.73 12.48 -8.34
N THR A 209 0.99 13.66 -7.77
CA THR A 209 1.96 13.84 -6.68
C THR A 209 1.26 14.26 -5.37
N PRO A 210 1.95 14.26 -4.22
CA PRO A 210 1.42 14.87 -3.01
C PRO A 210 0.94 16.31 -3.21
N THR A 211 1.72 17.16 -3.89
CA THR A 211 1.38 18.58 -4.03
C THR A 211 0.40 18.89 -5.17
N ARG A 212 0.48 18.18 -6.30
CA ARG A 212 -0.21 18.57 -7.55
C ARG A 212 -0.76 17.39 -8.37
N VAL A 213 -1.51 17.75 -9.41
CA VAL A 213 -1.89 16.89 -10.54
C VAL A 213 -1.32 17.58 -11.77
N ILE A 214 -0.63 16.84 -12.63
CA ILE A 214 0.01 17.35 -13.84
C ILE A 214 -0.57 16.57 -15.02
N GLU A 215 -1.13 17.29 -15.99
CA GLU A 215 -1.44 16.75 -17.32
C GLU A 215 -0.21 17.00 -18.21
N THR A 216 0.26 15.98 -18.91
CA THR A 216 1.60 16.03 -19.56
C THR A 216 1.56 16.49 -21.01
N HIS A 217 0.39 16.38 -21.65
CA HIS A 217 0.20 16.55 -23.09
C HIS A 217 1.30 15.85 -23.92
N CYS A 218 1.63 14.61 -23.53
CA CYS A 218 2.75 13.85 -24.08
C CYS A 218 2.64 13.71 -25.60
N LYS A 219 3.71 14.10 -26.31
CA LYS A 219 3.79 14.02 -27.78
C LYS A 219 4.38 12.70 -28.29
N LEU A 220 4.96 11.90 -27.40
CA LEU A 220 5.53 10.59 -27.73
C LEU A 220 4.40 9.55 -27.77
N PRO A 221 4.31 8.71 -28.82
CA PRO A 221 3.26 7.71 -28.94
C PRO A 221 3.36 6.66 -27.84
N LYS A 222 2.20 6.18 -27.37
CA LYS A 222 2.11 4.98 -26.54
C LYS A 222 2.53 3.75 -27.38
N PRO A 223 3.03 2.66 -26.76
CA PRO A 223 3.39 1.44 -27.49
C PRO A 223 2.23 0.91 -28.31
N GLN A 224 2.49 0.51 -29.57
CA GLN A 224 1.46 0.14 -30.57
C GLN A 224 1.22 -1.39 -30.66
N GLY A 225 1.73 -2.16 -29.71
CA GLY A 225 1.70 -3.63 -29.73
C GLY A 225 3.05 -4.24 -29.38
N ILE A 226 3.14 -5.56 -29.47
CA ILE A 226 4.37 -6.31 -29.18
C ILE A 226 5.39 -6.11 -30.31
N ILE A 227 6.60 -5.67 -29.96
CA ILE A 227 7.70 -5.51 -30.92
C ILE A 227 8.56 -6.77 -30.88
N TRP A 228 8.18 -7.79 -31.65
CA TRP A 228 8.81 -9.13 -31.64
C TRP A 228 10.32 -9.10 -31.90
N ASN A 229 10.80 -8.22 -32.78
CA ASN A 229 12.24 -8.08 -33.07
C ASN A 229 13.08 -7.49 -31.90
N LYS A 230 12.45 -7.05 -30.81
CA LYS A 230 13.10 -6.65 -29.54
C LYS A 230 13.01 -7.73 -28.46
N LEU A 231 12.51 -8.91 -28.81
CA LEU A 231 12.39 -10.06 -27.91
C LEU A 231 13.40 -11.16 -28.28
N ASP A 232 13.84 -11.85 -27.24
CA ASP A 232 14.75 -12.99 -27.25
C ASP A 232 14.07 -14.18 -26.56
N ASP A 233 14.65 -15.38 -26.69
CA ASP A 233 14.09 -16.58 -26.07
C ASP A 233 14.05 -16.48 -24.53
N GLU A 234 14.98 -15.74 -23.92
CA GLU A 234 15.02 -15.53 -22.46
C GLU A 234 13.76 -14.77 -21.96
N LYS A 235 13.29 -13.77 -22.71
CA LYS A 235 12.03 -13.07 -22.42
C LYS A 235 10.81 -13.97 -22.64
N LEU A 236 10.81 -14.83 -23.65
CA LEU A 236 9.73 -15.80 -23.88
C LEU A 236 9.62 -16.83 -22.76
N GLU A 237 10.74 -17.26 -22.15
CA GLU A 237 10.71 -18.12 -20.95
C GLU A 237 10.32 -17.35 -19.68
N LYS A 238 10.76 -16.10 -19.53
CA LYS A 238 10.37 -15.24 -18.39
C LYS A 238 8.89 -14.88 -18.41
N ILE A 239 8.28 -14.78 -19.59
CA ILE A 239 6.90 -14.34 -19.85
C ILE A 239 6.19 -15.37 -20.76
N PRO A 240 5.82 -16.56 -20.22
CA PRO A 240 5.35 -17.69 -21.05
C PRO A 240 4.13 -17.39 -21.92
N ILE A 241 3.30 -16.45 -21.49
CA ILE A 241 2.10 -16.02 -22.20
C ILE A 241 2.40 -15.38 -23.58
N LEU A 242 3.63 -14.88 -23.79
CA LEU A 242 4.09 -14.42 -25.11
C LEU A 242 4.10 -15.53 -26.16
N LYS A 243 4.36 -16.79 -25.78
CA LYS A 243 4.31 -17.92 -26.74
C LYS A 243 2.91 -18.09 -27.34
N LYS A 244 1.86 -17.90 -26.52
CA LYS A 244 0.45 -17.94 -26.99
C LYS A 244 0.11 -16.70 -27.83
N LEU A 245 0.55 -15.51 -27.43
CA LEU A 245 0.31 -14.29 -28.22
C LEU A 245 1.04 -14.32 -29.57
N ARG A 246 2.26 -14.85 -29.63
CA ARG A 246 3.02 -15.02 -30.88
C ARG A 246 2.25 -15.88 -31.88
N ALA A 247 1.77 -17.04 -31.46
CA ALA A 247 0.98 -17.93 -32.31
C ALA A 247 -0.35 -17.29 -32.78
N LEU A 248 -1.01 -16.49 -31.94
CA LEU A 248 -2.22 -15.76 -32.32
C LEU A 248 -1.95 -14.64 -33.33
N GLU A 249 -0.85 -13.90 -33.18
CA GLU A 249 -0.47 -12.83 -34.10
C GLU A 249 0.06 -13.38 -35.44
N GLU A 250 0.76 -14.53 -35.43
CA GLU A 250 1.18 -15.28 -36.61
C GLU A 250 -0.04 -15.79 -37.41
N GLN A 251 -1.03 -16.38 -36.73
CA GLN A 251 -2.31 -16.78 -37.34
C GLN A 251 -3.10 -15.59 -37.90
N ALA A 252 -2.93 -14.39 -37.33
CA ALA A 252 -3.50 -13.15 -37.85
C ALA A 252 -2.65 -12.49 -38.97
N GLY A 253 -1.57 -13.14 -39.43
CA GLY A 253 -0.73 -12.64 -40.51
C GLY A 253 0.19 -11.47 -40.14
N LYS A 254 0.45 -11.23 -38.84
CA LYS A 254 1.41 -10.21 -38.40
C LYS A 254 2.84 -10.74 -38.46
N ASP A 255 3.81 -9.84 -38.63
CA ASP A 255 5.22 -10.17 -38.46
C ASP A 255 5.55 -10.48 -36.99
N VAL A 256 5.91 -11.74 -36.74
CA VAL A 256 6.32 -12.27 -35.42
C VAL A 256 7.80 -12.69 -35.40
N THR A 257 8.62 -12.07 -36.26
CA THR A 257 10.06 -12.30 -36.33
C THR A 257 10.74 -11.86 -35.03
N MET A 258 11.45 -12.79 -34.41
CA MET A 258 12.17 -12.57 -33.16
C MET A 258 13.45 -11.77 -33.38
N GLY A 259 13.94 -11.10 -32.34
CA GLY A 259 15.25 -10.48 -32.35
C GLY A 259 16.38 -11.52 -32.41
N PRO A 260 17.61 -11.12 -32.78
CA PRO A 260 18.76 -12.01 -32.72
C PRO A 260 18.96 -12.51 -31.29
N THR A 261 19.12 -13.82 -31.13
CA THR A 261 19.40 -14.46 -29.84
C THR A 261 20.74 -13.94 -29.31
N SER A 262 20.67 -12.94 -28.43
CA SER A 262 21.88 -12.31 -27.91
C SER A 262 22.53 -13.27 -26.91
N PRO A 263 23.80 -13.69 -27.10
CA PRO A 263 24.48 -14.56 -26.17
C PRO A 263 24.72 -13.81 -24.86
N GLY A 264 23.81 -13.99 -23.90
CA GLY A 264 23.91 -13.52 -22.52
C GLY A 264 24.38 -12.08 -22.38
N VAL A 265 23.58 -11.09 -22.83
CA VAL A 265 23.86 -9.69 -22.52
C VAL A 265 23.89 -9.53 -21.01
N GLU A 266 25.07 -9.30 -20.45
CA GLU A 266 25.18 -8.86 -19.06
C GLU A 266 24.38 -7.56 -18.95
N THR A 267 23.24 -7.61 -18.25
CA THR A 267 22.58 -6.38 -17.83
C THR A 267 23.63 -5.52 -17.11
N ASP A 268 23.77 -4.24 -17.48
CA ASP A 268 24.71 -3.28 -16.87
C ASP A 268 24.47 -3.13 -15.36
N ARG A 269 24.99 -4.10 -14.63
CA ARG A 269 24.94 -4.26 -13.20
C ARG A 269 26.38 -4.49 -12.78
N PRO A 270 27.05 -3.47 -12.21
CA PRO A 270 28.29 -3.69 -11.49
C PRO A 270 28.05 -4.81 -10.46
N LYS A 271 28.78 -5.92 -10.60
CA LYS A 271 28.68 -7.08 -9.70
C LYS A 271 29.13 -6.65 -8.30
N GLN A 272 28.20 -6.15 -7.49
CA GLN A 272 28.48 -5.83 -6.08
C GLN A 272 28.83 -7.12 -5.34
N GLN A 273 30.12 -7.31 -5.09
CA GLN A 273 30.58 -8.35 -4.19
C GLN A 273 29.92 -8.16 -2.81
N PRO A 274 29.39 -9.21 -2.18
CA PRO A 274 28.85 -9.10 -0.84
C PRO A 274 29.98 -8.80 0.14
N LYS A 275 30.05 -7.55 0.64
CA LYS A 275 30.94 -7.18 1.75
C LYS A 275 30.58 -8.02 2.97
N ARG A 276 31.32 -9.12 3.18
CA ARG A 276 31.26 -9.94 4.39
C ARG A 276 31.59 -9.04 5.57
N ARG A 277 30.62 -8.81 6.46
CA ARG A 277 30.91 -8.28 7.80
C ARG A 277 31.74 -9.33 8.54
N PRO A 278 32.88 -8.99 9.16
CA PRO A 278 33.57 -9.90 10.05
C PRO A 278 32.64 -10.26 11.23
N ARG A 279 32.41 -11.57 11.44
CA ARG A 279 31.92 -12.07 12.72
C ARG A 279 33.12 -12.17 13.64
N GLN A 280 33.16 -11.34 14.68
CA GLN A 280 34.04 -11.59 15.83
C GLN A 280 33.28 -12.50 16.81
N ASN A 281 33.77 -13.73 16.95
CA ASN A 281 33.53 -14.55 18.14
C ASN A 281 34.81 -14.50 19.00
N PRO A 282 34.72 -14.51 20.34
CA PRO A 282 35.88 -14.42 21.21
C PRO A 282 36.61 -15.78 21.35
N PRO A 283 37.95 -15.79 21.50
CA PRO A 283 38.68 -16.92 22.06
C PRO A 283 38.57 -16.94 23.60
N GLN A 284 38.67 -18.12 24.19
CA GLN A 284 38.90 -18.33 25.62
C GLN A 284 40.36 -18.72 25.87
N ASP A 285 40.84 -18.47 27.10
CA ASP A 285 42.01 -19.06 27.77
C ASP A 285 43.41 -18.73 27.19
N ALA A 286 44.48 -18.49 27.97
CA ALA A 286 44.64 -18.17 29.40
C ALA A 286 46.06 -17.58 29.66
N GLU A 287 46.30 -17.08 30.88
CA GLU A 287 47.61 -16.70 31.49
C GLU A 287 48.38 -15.48 30.93
N GLY A 288 49.05 -14.74 31.85
CA GLY A 288 49.98 -13.65 31.54
C GLY A 288 49.77 -12.38 32.39
N ASP A 289 50.65 -12.17 33.37
CA ASP A 289 50.63 -11.05 34.32
C ASP A 289 50.96 -9.70 33.66
N ASP A 290 50.30 -8.61 34.07
CA ASP A 290 50.90 -7.43 34.74
C ASP A 290 49.94 -6.20 34.80
N ARG A 291 50.09 -5.41 35.88
CA ARG A 291 49.42 -4.10 36.12
C ARG A 291 50.40 -2.94 35.77
N PRO A 292 50.00 -1.65 35.63
CA PRO A 292 48.92 -0.99 36.38
C PRO A 292 48.02 0.05 35.68
N GLU A 293 46.82 0.16 36.26
CA GLU A 293 45.99 1.35 36.53
C GLU A 293 46.20 2.68 35.78
N ARG A 294 45.11 3.18 35.18
CA ARG A 294 44.65 4.57 35.42
C ARG A 294 43.12 4.70 35.28
N ARG A 295 42.48 5.24 36.33
CA ARG A 295 41.05 5.63 36.36
C ARG A 295 40.77 6.83 35.46
N VAL A 296 39.64 6.83 34.75
CA VAL A 296 38.77 8.03 34.55
C VAL A 296 37.31 7.55 34.52
N GLU A 297 36.42 8.26 35.22
CA GLU A 297 34.97 7.98 35.27
C GLU A 297 34.20 8.61 34.08
N PRO A 298 32.96 8.15 33.77
CA PRO A 298 32.18 8.68 32.65
C PRO A 298 31.36 9.94 33.03
N GLU A 299 31.52 11.03 32.27
CA GLU A 299 30.62 12.18 32.38
C GLU A 299 29.21 11.85 31.86
N GLN A 300 28.22 11.98 32.75
CA GLN A 300 26.82 12.11 32.35
C GLN A 300 26.55 13.54 31.84
N LYS A 301 25.94 13.69 30.66
CA LYS A 301 25.29 14.95 30.24
C LYS A 301 23.82 14.72 29.94
N ALA A 302 22.98 15.44 30.68
CA ALA A 302 21.53 15.31 30.67
C ALA A 302 20.84 16.59 30.19
N ARG A 303 19.60 16.43 29.69
CA ARG A 303 18.61 17.49 29.36
C ARG A 303 18.98 18.31 28.10
N GLN A 304 18.03 18.71 27.25
CA GLN A 304 16.74 19.30 27.58
C GLN A 304 15.58 18.85 26.68
N GLN A 305 14.40 18.72 27.28
CA GLN A 305 13.10 18.70 26.59
C GLN A 305 12.43 20.06 26.77
N THR A 306 11.89 20.65 25.71
CA THR A 306 11.01 21.84 25.79
C THR A 306 9.55 21.45 25.63
N ALA A 307 8.68 22.03 26.47
CA ALA A 307 7.26 21.68 26.54
C ALA A 307 6.35 22.72 25.89
N ARG A 308 5.24 22.20 25.32
CA ARG A 308 3.95 22.83 24.96
C ARG A 308 3.77 24.35 25.13
N VAL A 309 3.19 24.95 24.08
CA VAL A 309 2.16 26.01 24.24
C VAL A 309 0.84 25.53 23.64
N ARG A 310 -0.23 25.57 24.43
CA ARG A 310 -1.64 25.46 24.01
C ARG A 310 -2.15 26.89 23.78
N LYS A 311 -2.95 27.13 22.74
CA LYS A 311 -3.71 28.39 22.61
C LYS A 311 -5.19 28.08 22.46
N GLU A 312 -5.96 28.44 23.48
CA GLU A 312 -7.41 28.60 23.38
C GLU A 312 -7.72 30.06 23.03
N SER A 313 -8.81 30.29 22.29
CA SER A 313 -9.49 31.58 22.26
C SER A 313 -10.96 31.37 21.93
N ARG A 314 -11.84 31.70 22.88
CA ARG A 314 -13.28 31.92 22.66
C ARG A 314 -13.50 33.32 22.08
N GLY A 315 -14.61 33.52 21.37
CA GLY A 315 -15.12 34.81 20.89
C GLY A 315 -16.48 34.60 20.19
N GLU A 316 -17.44 35.50 20.40
CA GLU A 316 -18.89 35.24 20.17
C GLU A 316 -19.52 36.03 19.00
N GLY A 317 -20.73 35.63 18.60
CA GLY A 317 -21.65 36.32 17.66
C GLY A 317 -22.42 35.32 16.79
N ARG A 318 -23.68 34.93 17.08
CA ARG A 318 -24.96 35.64 16.80
C ARG A 318 -24.98 36.24 15.38
N GLY A 319 -25.83 35.81 14.43
CA GLY A 319 -26.87 34.77 14.39
C GLY A 319 -27.33 34.59 12.92
N GLU A 320 -28.58 34.27 12.55
CA GLU A 320 -29.75 33.91 13.36
C GLU A 320 -30.51 32.70 12.75
N LYS A 321 -31.58 32.91 11.95
CA LYS A 321 -32.37 31.86 11.28
C LYS A 321 -33.07 32.44 10.05
N GLU A 322 -33.27 31.61 9.03
CA GLU A 322 -34.56 31.62 8.33
C GLU A 322 -34.96 30.19 7.95
N LYS A 323 -36.27 29.95 7.91
CA LYS A 323 -36.88 28.66 7.54
C LYS A 323 -37.69 28.90 6.28
N GLU A 324 -37.71 27.94 5.38
CA GLU A 324 -38.94 27.69 4.63
C GLU A 324 -39.13 26.20 4.35
N ALA A 325 -40.40 25.79 4.29
CA ALA A 325 -40.82 24.41 4.11
C ALA A 325 -41.66 24.30 2.84
N GLY A 326 -41.30 23.38 1.94
CA GLY A 326 -42.03 23.06 0.72
C GLY A 326 -42.42 21.58 0.70
N ASN A 327 -43.61 21.28 0.21
CA ASN A 327 -44.30 20.02 0.48
C ASN A 327 -44.03 18.91 -0.56
N VAL A 328 -44.27 17.65 -0.18
CA VAL A 328 -44.19 16.46 -1.05
C VAL A 328 -45.46 16.36 -1.94
N PRO A 329 -45.47 15.57 -3.03
CA PRO A 329 -46.18 14.29 -2.91
C PRO A 329 -45.52 13.09 -3.62
N LYS A 330 -45.97 11.89 -3.21
CA LYS A 330 -45.50 10.58 -3.70
C LYS A 330 -46.13 10.21 -5.05
N GLY A 331 -45.36 9.63 -5.97
CA GLY A 331 -45.84 8.87 -7.13
C GLY A 331 -45.83 7.36 -6.87
N LYS A 332 -46.77 6.61 -7.47
CA LYS A 332 -47.01 5.18 -7.17
C LYS A 332 -46.26 4.22 -8.12
N THR A 333 -46.08 3.01 -7.60
CA THR A 333 -45.83 1.72 -8.26
C THR A 333 -46.49 1.57 -9.64
N THR A 334 -45.79 0.91 -10.57
CA THR A 334 -46.43 0.09 -11.62
C THR A 334 -45.61 -1.19 -11.79
N MET A 335 -46.27 -2.35 -11.81
CA MET A 335 -45.63 -3.64 -12.09
C MET A 335 -45.75 -3.96 -13.58
N ILE A 336 -44.71 -4.55 -14.16
CA ILE A 336 -44.78 -5.25 -15.46
C ILE A 336 -44.16 -6.63 -15.26
N VAL A 337 -44.78 -7.65 -15.84
CA VAL A 337 -44.56 -9.08 -15.54
C VAL A 337 -44.21 -9.83 -16.82
N LYS A 338 -43.15 -10.65 -16.76
CA LYS A 338 -42.74 -11.70 -17.75
C LYS A 338 -42.32 -11.17 -19.14
N GLU A 339 -41.34 -11.78 -19.82
CA GLU A 339 -41.18 -13.23 -20.08
C GLU A 339 -39.80 -13.83 -19.75
N HIS A 340 -39.70 -15.16 -19.90
CA HIS A 340 -38.48 -15.96 -19.75
C HIS A 340 -38.08 -16.56 -21.11
N GLY A 341 -36.79 -16.52 -21.41
CA GLY A 341 -36.13 -17.29 -22.48
C GLY A 341 -34.80 -17.87 -21.94
N PRO A 342 -34.23 -18.92 -22.54
CA PRO A 342 -33.50 -19.92 -21.77
C PRO A 342 -32.16 -19.46 -21.19
N GLN A 343 -31.86 -19.97 -19.98
CA GLN A 343 -30.54 -19.87 -19.36
C GLN A 343 -29.60 -20.90 -20.00
N GLU A 344 -28.50 -20.45 -20.59
CA GLU A 344 -27.29 -21.27 -20.69
C GLU A 344 -26.42 -21.02 -19.46
N GLY A 345 -25.93 -22.09 -18.85
CA GLY A 345 -25.37 -22.05 -17.50
C GLY A 345 -23.98 -21.46 -17.42
N GLU A 346 -23.88 -20.16 -17.10
CA GLU A 346 -22.72 -19.67 -16.34
C GLU A 346 -22.77 -20.33 -14.95
N ALA A 347 -21.91 -21.32 -14.73
CA ALA A 347 -21.62 -21.80 -13.39
C ALA A 347 -21.09 -20.61 -12.58
N ALA A 348 -21.91 -20.10 -11.65
CA ALA A 348 -21.60 -18.95 -10.82
C ALA A 348 -20.36 -19.26 -9.97
N ASN A 349 -19.19 -18.89 -10.50
CA ASN A 349 -17.92 -19.06 -9.84
C ASN A 349 -17.86 -18.01 -8.73
N GLU A 350 -18.40 -18.37 -7.55
CA GLU A 350 -18.48 -17.50 -6.38
C GLU A 350 -17.09 -16.98 -6.03
N SER A 351 -16.76 -15.78 -6.52
CA SER A 351 -15.59 -15.05 -6.07
C SER A 351 -15.80 -14.76 -4.60
N LYS A 352 -15.21 -15.58 -3.74
CA LYS A 352 -15.37 -15.54 -2.28
C LYS A 352 -14.89 -14.20 -1.74
N PHE A 353 -15.72 -13.17 -1.79
CA PHE A 353 -15.39 -11.88 -1.21
C PHE A 353 -15.06 -12.11 0.27
N PRO A 354 -14.06 -11.42 0.85
CA PRO A 354 -13.72 -11.62 2.25
C PRO A 354 -15.00 -11.48 3.09
N PRO A 355 -15.28 -12.42 4.02
CA PRO A 355 -16.33 -12.24 5.00
C PRO A 355 -16.11 -10.95 5.80
N SER A 356 -17.06 -10.59 6.66
CA SER A 356 -16.81 -9.53 7.64
C SER A 356 -15.60 -9.92 8.50
N VAL A 357 -14.48 -9.22 8.34
CA VAL A 357 -13.26 -9.58 9.06
C VAL A 357 -13.41 -9.39 10.55
N THR A 358 -12.72 -10.28 11.27
CA THR A 358 -12.62 -10.26 12.72
C THR A 358 -11.23 -9.75 13.08
N THR A 359 -11.19 -8.65 13.82
CA THR A 359 -9.94 -7.96 14.16
C THR A 359 -9.51 -8.30 15.59
N VAL A 360 -8.30 -8.84 15.75
CA VAL A 360 -7.61 -8.93 17.04
C VAL A 360 -6.81 -7.65 17.26
N TYR A 361 -7.01 -7.02 18.41
CA TYR A 361 -6.20 -5.92 18.91
C TYR A 361 -4.97 -6.47 19.64
N LEU A 362 -3.79 -5.91 19.36
CA LEU A 362 -2.58 -6.09 20.17
C LEU A 362 -2.20 -4.75 20.82
N GLY A 363 -2.22 -4.70 22.14
CA GLY A 363 -1.67 -3.62 22.96
C GLY A 363 -0.33 -3.98 23.62
N GLY A 364 0.27 -3.03 24.34
CA GLY A 364 1.51 -3.24 25.09
C GLY A 364 2.78 -3.30 24.22
N ILE A 365 2.72 -2.91 22.95
CA ILE A 365 3.85 -3.04 22.01
C ILE A 365 5.00 -2.09 22.42
N PRO A 366 6.22 -2.60 22.69
CA PRO A 366 7.35 -1.77 23.12
C PRO A 366 7.75 -0.70 22.09
N ALA A 367 8.20 0.46 22.58
CA ALA A 367 8.61 1.59 21.74
C ALA A 367 9.71 1.23 20.71
N GLY A 368 10.59 0.29 21.06
CA GLY A 368 11.68 -0.18 20.21
C GLY A 368 11.36 -1.38 19.32
N LEU A 369 10.21 -2.06 19.51
CA LEU A 369 9.88 -3.27 18.76
C LEU A 369 9.60 -2.91 17.29
N ARG A 370 10.27 -3.59 16.36
CA ARG A 370 10.07 -3.40 14.93
C ARG A 370 8.89 -4.24 14.45
N VAL A 371 8.12 -3.72 13.49
CA VAL A 371 7.03 -4.47 12.84
C VAL A 371 7.50 -5.78 12.20
N SER A 372 8.79 -5.90 11.84
CA SER A 372 9.40 -7.15 11.36
C SER A 372 9.50 -8.22 12.44
N GLU A 373 9.81 -7.85 13.68
CA GLU A 373 9.92 -8.76 14.83
C GLU A 373 8.53 -9.28 15.20
N LEU A 374 7.54 -8.39 15.33
CA LEU A 374 6.14 -8.81 15.52
C LEU A 374 5.68 -9.75 14.40
N LYS A 375 5.94 -9.42 13.13
CA LYS A 375 5.59 -10.30 12.00
C LYS A 375 6.24 -11.67 12.08
N THR A 376 7.45 -11.80 12.64
CA THR A 376 8.12 -13.08 12.84
C THR A 376 7.44 -13.87 13.94
N ALA A 377 7.23 -13.27 15.12
CA ALA A 377 6.50 -13.91 16.22
C ALA A 377 5.09 -14.37 15.81
N LEU A 378 4.35 -13.57 15.03
CA LEU A 378 3.03 -13.94 14.50
C LEU A 378 3.10 -15.17 13.57
N ARG A 379 4.17 -15.34 12.78
CA ARG A 379 4.35 -16.55 11.94
C ARG A 379 4.70 -17.77 12.79
N GLU A 380 5.60 -17.62 13.76
CA GLU A 380 6.02 -18.69 14.68
C GLU A 380 4.84 -19.21 15.52
N LYS A 381 3.97 -18.31 15.97
CA LYS A 381 2.71 -18.64 16.66
C LYS A 381 1.58 -19.11 15.73
N LYS A 382 1.82 -19.26 14.42
CA LYS A 382 0.82 -19.56 13.37
C LYS A 382 -0.38 -18.58 13.33
N ALA A 383 -0.23 -17.41 13.93
CA ALA A 383 -1.24 -16.36 14.05
C ALA A 383 -1.06 -15.23 13.02
N ALA A 384 -0.51 -15.53 11.84
CA ALA A 384 -0.25 -14.52 10.81
C ALA A 384 -1.57 -14.00 10.22
N PRO A 385 -1.91 -12.70 10.35
CA PRO A 385 -3.18 -12.17 9.83
C PRO A 385 -3.12 -11.93 8.33
N LEU A 386 -4.31 -11.80 7.73
CA LEU A 386 -4.49 -11.29 6.37
C LEU A 386 -3.95 -9.87 6.24
N ARG A 387 -4.17 -9.04 7.27
CA ARG A 387 -3.67 -7.66 7.33
C ARG A 387 -3.16 -7.32 8.73
N LEU A 388 -2.02 -6.64 8.79
CA LEU A 388 -1.43 -6.09 10.01
C LEU A 388 -1.36 -4.58 9.89
N THR A 389 -2.19 -3.87 10.66
CA THR A 389 -2.15 -2.41 10.79
C THR A 389 -1.27 -2.04 11.99
N TRP A 390 -0.04 -1.62 11.72
CA TRP A 390 0.95 -1.27 12.74
C TRP A 390 0.83 0.18 13.20
N GLN A 391 0.74 0.41 14.51
CA GLN A 391 0.70 1.74 15.13
C GLN A 391 1.68 1.80 16.32
N GLY A 392 2.96 1.48 16.08
CA GLY A 392 3.99 1.39 17.13
C GLY A 392 4.16 2.67 17.98
N ALA A 393 3.97 3.87 17.40
CA ALA A 393 3.97 5.13 18.15
C ALA A 393 2.77 5.30 19.10
N GLN A 394 1.80 4.38 19.05
CA GLN A 394 0.63 4.27 19.92
C GLN A 394 0.64 2.93 20.68
N HIS A 395 1.77 2.23 20.69
CA HIS A 395 1.99 0.95 21.38
C HIS A 395 0.97 -0.14 21.05
N ARG A 396 0.43 -0.13 19.81
CA ARG A 396 -0.61 -1.05 19.38
C ARG A 396 -0.53 -1.50 17.92
N ALA A 397 -1.18 -2.60 17.62
CA ALA A 397 -1.45 -3.09 16.27
C ALA A 397 -2.86 -3.69 16.17
N PHE A 398 -3.36 -3.80 14.96
CA PHE A 398 -4.62 -4.50 14.64
C PHE A 398 -4.32 -5.59 13.61
N LEU A 399 -4.80 -6.79 13.90
CA LEU A 399 -4.60 -8.00 13.11
C LEU A 399 -5.96 -8.44 12.56
N ASP A 400 -6.16 -8.34 11.25
CA ASP A 400 -7.45 -8.65 10.62
C ASP A 400 -7.41 -10.07 10.03
N TYR A 401 -8.40 -10.90 10.38
CA TYR A 401 -8.55 -12.28 9.91
C TYR A 401 -9.85 -12.42 9.09
N ILE A 402 -9.80 -13.29 8.07
CA ILE A 402 -10.91 -13.59 7.15
C ILE A 402 -12.13 -14.16 7.90
N ASP A 403 -11.87 -14.94 8.95
CA ASP A 403 -12.82 -15.79 9.64
C ASP A 403 -12.72 -15.57 11.16
N PRO A 404 -13.86 -15.44 11.88
CA PRO A 404 -13.90 -15.46 13.34
C PRO A 404 -13.09 -16.59 13.98
N GLN A 405 -13.18 -17.84 13.49
CA GLN A 405 -12.48 -18.96 14.13
C GLN A 405 -10.95 -18.80 14.02
N ALA A 406 -10.45 -18.33 12.88
CA ALA A 406 -9.04 -17.97 12.71
C ALA A 406 -8.60 -16.80 13.62
N ALA A 407 -9.49 -15.83 13.91
CA ALA A 407 -9.21 -14.75 14.86
C ALA A 407 -9.17 -15.26 16.31
N ASP A 408 -10.06 -16.17 16.69
CA ASP A 408 -10.09 -16.78 18.03
C ASP A 408 -8.85 -17.66 18.26
N GLN A 409 -8.47 -18.50 17.29
CA GLN A 409 -7.22 -19.27 17.32
C GLN A 409 -5.99 -18.37 17.43
N ALA A 410 -5.98 -17.25 16.70
CA ALA A 410 -4.91 -16.26 16.81
C ALA A 410 -4.90 -15.56 18.18
N LEU A 411 -6.06 -15.23 18.73
CA LEU A 411 -6.19 -14.65 20.06
C LEU A 411 -5.60 -15.59 21.13
N GLU A 412 -5.98 -16.86 21.11
CA GLU A 412 -5.44 -17.89 22.01
C GLU A 412 -3.92 -18.05 21.86
N ALA A 413 -3.42 -18.18 20.62
CA ALA A 413 -1.99 -18.34 20.34
C ALA A 413 -1.13 -17.13 20.74
N LEU A 414 -1.75 -15.96 20.92
CA LEU A 414 -1.12 -14.69 21.32
C LEU A 414 -1.33 -14.33 22.79
N GLN A 415 -2.16 -15.08 23.55
CA GLN A 415 -2.22 -14.92 25.00
C GLN A 415 -0.86 -15.21 25.64
N GLY A 416 -0.43 -14.32 26.54
CA GLY A 416 0.87 -14.42 27.21
C GLY A 416 2.09 -14.26 26.30
N LEU A 417 1.94 -13.82 25.03
CA LEU A 417 3.09 -13.56 24.15
C LEU A 417 3.94 -12.42 24.72
N SER A 418 5.21 -12.72 25.03
CA SER A 418 6.20 -11.75 25.46
C SER A 418 7.25 -11.53 24.37
N LEU A 419 7.55 -10.28 24.05
CA LEU A 419 8.61 -9.90 23.10
C LEU A 419 9.58 -8.92 23.77
N ASN A 420 10.87 -9.26 23.75
CA ASN A 420 11.93 -8.49 24.42
C ASN A 420 11.62 -8.20 25.91
N GLY A 421 11.03 -9.17 26.62
CA GLY A 421 10.64 -9.06 28.03
C GLY A 421 9.33 -8.30 28.30
N HIS A 422 8.62 -7.85 27.26
CA HIS A 422 7.36 -7.15 27.39
C HIS A 422 6.18 -8.00 26.92
N ASN A 423 5.21 -8.22 27.81
CA ASN A 423 3.99 -8.96 27.51
C ASN A 423 3.05 -8.11 26.66
N LEU A 424 2.60 -8.67 25.54
CA LEU A 424 1.58 -8.08 24.69
C LEU A 424 0.17 -8.39 25.22
N GLN A 425 -0.76 -7.48 24.97
CA GLN A 425 -2.17 -7.63 25.35
C GLN A 425 -2.98 -7.98 24.10
N ALA A 426 -3.40 -9.24 23.98
CA ALA A 426 -4.26 -9.69 22.88
C ALA A 426 -5.73 -9.68 23.31
N GLU A 427 -6.58 -8.94 22.58
CA GLU A 427 -8.02 -8.84 22.83
C GLU A 427 -8.80 -8.79 21.51
N MET A 428 -10.07 -9.20 21.51
CA MET A 428 -10.96 -8.94 20.37
C MET A 428 -11.22 -7.44 20.24
N ALA A 429 -10.94 -6.86 19.08
CA ALA A 429 -11.18 -5.44 18.86
C ALA A 429 -12.68 -5.15 18.91
N LYS A 430 -13.08 -4.23 19.79
CA LYS A 430 -14.46 -3.75 19.87
C LYS A 430 -14.87 -3.18 18.52
N SER A 431 -15.78 -3.86 17.84
CA SER A 431 -16.30 -3.48 16.52
C SER A 431 -16.66 -1.99 16.49
N GLN A 432 -16.20 -1.25 15.48
CA GLN A 432 -16.67 0.13 15.24
C GLN A 432 -18.13 0.18 14.69
N ARG A 433 -18.96 -0.79 15.05
CA ARG A 433 -20.42 -0.71 14.95
C ARG A 433 -20.95 0.13 16.11
N GLY A 434 -21.08 1.43 15.87
CA GLY A 434 -21.47 2.43 16.86
C GLY A 434 -22.48 3.46 16.36
N GLY A 435 -23.35 3.08 15.41
CA GLY A 435 -24.54 3.89 15.12
C GLY A 435 -25.41 4.01 16.37
N ARG A 436 -25.80 5.24 16.73
CA ARG A 436 -26.64 5.50 17.91
C ARG A 436 -27.93 4.65 17.83
N ARG A 437 -28.12 3.73 18.76
CA ARG A 437 -29.46 3.30 19.19
C ARG A 437 -29.74 3.88 20.58
N SER A 438 -30.91 4.49 20.68
CA SER A 438 -31.40 5.24 21.82
C SER A 438 -31.91 4.33 22.94
N GLY A 439 -31.67 4.73 24.19
CA GLY A 439 -32.61 4.49 25.29
C GLY A 439 -32.45 3.20 26.09
N GLN A 440 -31.58 3.21 27.10
CA GLN A 440 -31.97 2.94 28.50
C GLN A 440 -30.85 3.36 29.47
N PRO A 441 -31.16 4.00 30.62
CA PRO A 441 -30.15 4.50 31.54
C PRO A 441 -29.69 3.42 32.53
N SER A 442 -28.46 2.91 32.34
CA SER A 442 -27.79 2.07 33.33
C SER A 442 -27.37 2.91 34.56
N LYS A 443 -28.02 2.68 35.71
CA LYS A 443 -27.62 3.27 37.00
C LYS A 443 -26.25 2.73 37.43
N ARG A 444 -25.17 3.50 37.24
CA ARG A 444 -23.91 3.27 37.96
C ARG A 444 -24.02 3.81 39.38
N GLN A 445 -24.00 2.90 40.36
CA GLN A 445 -23.81 3.26 41.77
C GLN A 445 -22.44 3.93 41.93
N ARG A 446 -22.39 5.03 42.69
CA ARG A 446 -21.13 5.63 43.15
C ARG A 446 -20.69 4.92 44.43
N PRO A 447 -19.39 4.63 44.63
CA PRO A 447 -18.89 4.19 45.92
C PRO A 447 -19.01 5.32 46.97
N PRO A 448 -19.08 5.00 48.29
CA PRO A 448 -19.35 5.99 49.32
C PRO A 448 -18.21 7.00 49.51
N ILE A 449 -18.57 8.25 49.77
CA ILE A 449 -17.65 9.30 50.21
C ILE A 449 -17.47 9.14 51.73
N VAL A 450 -16.25 8.85 52.19
CA VAL A 450 -15.92 8.85 53.62
C VAL A 450 -15.83 10.29 54.11
N SER A 451 -16.66 10.63 55.10
CA SER A 451 -16.74 11.95 55.71
C SER A 451 -15.52 12.26 56.57
N LYS A 452 -14.85 13.38 56.32
CA LYS A 452 -13.93 14.00 57.28
C LYS A 452 -14.71 14.79 58.31
N SER A 453 -14.54 14.46 59.58
CA SER A 453 -15.02 15.27 60.69
C SER A 453 -13.98 15.43 61.79
N LYS A 454 -13.50 16.69 61.89
CA LYS A 454 -13.19 17.47 63.10
C LYS A 454 -11.95 17.12 63.93
N ILE A 455 -11.04 18.10 64.00
CA ILE A 455 -10.02 18.28 65.03
C ILE A 455 -10.57 19.26 66.07
N PRO A 456 -10.33 19.04 67.37
CA PRO A 456 -9.92 20.13 68.28
C PRO A 456 -8.74 19.65 69.18
N PRO A 457 -8.18 20.45 70.12
CA PRO A 457 -6.87 21.08 69.90
C PRO A 457 -5.77 20.64 70.90
N GLU A 458 -4.56 21.19 70.73
CA GLU A 458 -3.41 21.00 71.61
C GLU A 458 -3.63 21.52 73.05
N THR A 459 -3.06 20.86 74.07
CA THR A 459 -1.91 21.37 74.86
C THR A 459 -1.69 20.58 76.16
N LYS A 460 -0.42 20.53 76.63
CA LYS A 460 0.05 20.11 77.98
C LYS A 460 -0.12 18.60 78.29
N SER A 461 0.70 17.95 79.11
CA SER A 461 1.95 18.29 79.80
C SER A 461 2.50 17.02 80.48
N GLY A 462 3.76 17.01 80.92
CA GLY A 462 4.12 16.26 82.13
C GLY A 462 4.94 14.99 81.93
N THR A 463 6.10 15.03 82.56
CA THR A 463 7.13 14.01 82.77
C THR A 463 6.68 12.82 83.65
N GLU A 464 7.56 11.82 83.70
CA GLU A 464 7.90 10.95 84.85
C GLU A 464 7.26 9.55 85.03
N VAL A 465 8.09 8.70 85.64
CA VAL A 465 8.01 7.23 85.83
C VAL A 465 7.73 6.96 87.32
N PRO A 466 7.22 5.77 87.71
CA PRO A 466 8.10 4.70 88.19
C PRO A 466 7.61 3.30 87.71
N GLU A 467 8.30 2.17 87.92
CA GLU A 467 9.44 1.83 88.79
C GLU A 467 10.35 0.80 88.08
#